data_AF-A0A1F6GAY7-F1
#
_entry.id   AF-A0A1F6GAY7-F1
#
_cell.length_a   1.000
_cell.length_b   1.000
_cell.length_c   1.000
_cell.angle_alpha   90.00
_cell.angle_beta   90.00
_cell.angle_gamma   90.00
#
_symmetry.space_group_name_H-M   'P 1'
#
loop_
_entity.id
_entity.type
_entity.pdbx_description
1 polymer ?
#
loop_
_entity_poly.entity_id
_entity_poly.type
_entity_poly.pdbx_seq_one_letter_code
_entity_poly.pdbx_strand_id
1 'polypeptide(L)'
;MILDTLIENLESQVEWHQMLLDILGLEGELDQRVMLNDLEDVLCQRDRIGERIKALEGRRQTVVAKLIDDLALPPATNLEGIAQVVEPLKAEKLRKLKNQLLSLIGPIRDRSRKNAERAQARLNCFTEVYDGVQKTFDRRPTYSPWGQMKKPHGSVFLAKSV
;
A
#
# COMPACT_ATOMS: atom_id res chain seq x y z
N MET A 1 4.37 34.73 4.21
CA MET A 1 4.20 33.79 5.35
C MET A 1 3.35 32.59 4.99
N ILE A 2 2.02 32.70 4.79
CA ILE A 2 1.16 31.50 4.56
C ILE A 2 1.51 30.75 3.26
N LEU A 3 1.82 31.50 2.19
CA LEU A 3 2.31 30.93 0.93
C LEU A 3 3.63 30.16 1.09
N ASP A 4 4.54 30.67 1.91
CA ASP A 4 5.82 30.01 2.16
C ASP A 4 5.58 28.70 2.95
N THR A 5 4.62 28.71 3.88
CA THR A 5 4.18 27.50 4.60
C THR A 5 3.56 26.45 3.67
N LEU A 6 2.85 26.88 2.62
CA LEU A 6 2.32 25.97 1.60
C LEU A 6 3.46 25.32 0.79
N ILE A 7 4.45 26.13 0.40
CA ILE A 7 5.61 25.65 -0.36
C ILE A 7 6.40 24.63 0.47
N GLU A 8 6.73 24.93 1.72
CA GLU A 8 7.43 24.02 2.64
C GLU A 8 6.64 22.71 2.85
N ASN A 9 5.31 22.81 2.96
CA ASN A 9 4.44 21.65 3.09
C ASN A 9 4.47 20.77 1.82
N LEU A 10 4.46 21.38 0.63
CA LEU A 10 4.57 20.67 -0.64
C LEU A 10 5.95 20.03 -0.84
N GLU A 11 7.04 20.71 -0.45
CA GLU A 11 8.40 20.16 -0.44
C GLU A 11 8.47 18.92 0.45
N SER A 12 7.96 19.03 1.68
CA SER A 12 7.85 17.89 2.59
C SER A 12 7.04 16.75 1.96
N GLN A 13 5.91 17.05 1.32
CA GLN A 13 5.12 16.02 0.64
C GLN A 13 5.93 15.31 -0.46
N VAL A 14 6.72 16.03 -1.26
CA VAL A 14 7.57 15.43 -2.30
C VAL A 14 8.57 14.46 -1.67
N GLU A 15 9.25 14.86 -0.61
CA GLU A 15 10.22 14.04 0.11
C GLU A 15 9.57 12.74 0.65
N TRP A 16 8.41 12.86 1.31
CA TRP A 16 7.72 11.68 1.85
C TRP A 16 7.16 10.76 0.77
N HIS A 17 6.71 11.29 -0.37
CA HIS A 17 6.30 10.45 -1.50
C HIS A 17 7.49 9.75 -2.17
N GLN A 18 8.65 10.40 -2.24
CA GLN A 18 9.87 9.76 -2.72
C GLN A 18 10.29 8.62 -1.78
N MET A 19 10.32 8.86 -0.47
CA MET A 19 10.57 7.82 0.52
C MET A 19 9.58 6.66 0.42
N LEU A 20 8.29 6.95 0.21
CA LEU A 20 7.28 5.89 0.00
C LEU A 20 7.60 5.05 -1.24
N LEU A 21 8.00 5.69 -2.35
CA LEU A 21 8.34 4.99 -3.58
C LEU A 21 9.55 4.06 -3.40
N ASP A 22 10.53 4.52 -2.62
CA ASP A 22 11.74 3.75 -2.30
C ASP A 22 11.40 2.54 -1.41
N ILE A 23 10.59 2.74 -0.35
CA ILE A 23 10.11 1.64 0.51
C ILE A 23 9.27 0.62 -0.28
N LEU A 24 8.40 1.07 -1.19
CA LEU A 24 7.66 0.16 -2.08
C LEU A 24 8.60 -0.57 -3.05
N GLY A 25 9.74 0.02 -3.38
CA GLY A 25 10.82 -0.65 -4.11
C GLY A 25 11.43 -1.79 -3.32
N LEU A 26 11.85 -1.49 -2.09
CA LEU A 26 12.41 -2.49 -1.17
C LEU A 26 11.43 -3.64 -0.93
N GLU A 27 10.15 -3.33 -0.65
CA GLU A 27 9.08 -4.34 -0.51
C GLU A 27 8.99 -5.25 -1.75
N GLY A 28 9.14 -4.68 -2.95
CA GLY A 28 9.13 -5.42 -4.21
C GLY A 28 10.38 -6.28 -4.44
N GLU A 29 11.49 -5.94 -3.81
CA GLU A 29 12.76 -6.69 -3.88
C GLU A 29 12.85 -7.80 -2.81
N LEU A 30 11.97 -7.77 -1.78
CA LEU A 30 11.92 -8.82 -0.77
C LEU A 30 11.54 -10.16 -1.41
N ASP A 31 12.56 -11.02 -1.52
CA ASP A 31 12.45 -12.36 -2.08
C ASP A 31 11.68 -13.33 -1.15
N GLN A 32 11.29 -14.50 -1.67
CA GLN A 32 10.54 -15.52 -0.92
C GLN A 32 11.30 -16.09 0.30
N ARG A 33 12.61 -15.83 0.39
CA ARG A 33 13.51 -16.32 1.45
C ARG A 33 13.78 -15.31 2.56
N VAL A 34 13.21 -14.12 2.45
CA VAL A 34 13.38 -13.05 3.43
C VAL A 34 12.72 -13.44 4.75
N MET A 35 13.34 -13.06 5.87
CA MET A 35 12.81 -13.32 7.20
C MET A 35 11.52 -12.52 7.42
N LEU A 36 10.54 -13.10 8.12
CA LEU A 36 9.26 -12.44 8.42
C LEU A 36 9.45 -11.03 9.02
N ASN A 37 10.48 -10.88 9.86
CA ASN A 37 10.81 -9.63 10.54
C ASN A 37 11.18 -8.50 9.57
N ASP A 38 11.93 -8.80 8.50
CA ASP A 38 12.33 -7.77 7.52
C ASP A 38 11.12 -7.26 6.74
N LEU A 39 10.16 -8.15 6.45
CA LEU A 39 8.89 -7.78 5.83
C LEU A 39 8.05 -6.91 6.79
N GLU A 40 7.98 -7.29 8.06
CA GLU A 40 7.25 -6.52 9.08
C GLU A 40 7.83 -5.11 9.26
N ASP A 41 9.15 -4.96 9.28
CA ASP A 41 9.82 -3.67 9.36
C ASP A 41 9.49 -2.78 8.15
N VAL A 42 9.54 -3.34 6.94
CA VAL A 42 9.20 -2.61 5.71
C VAL A 42 7.73 -2.18 5.70
N LEU A 43 6.81 -3.05 6.13
CA LEU A 43 5.39 -2.73 6.25
C LEU A 43 5.15 -1.62 7.29
N CYS A 44 5.79 -1.72 8.45
CA CYS A 44 5.71 -0.71 9.51
C CYS A 44 6.24 0.66 9.03
N GLN A 45 7.34 0.69 8.28
CA GLN A 45 7.87 1.92 7.70
C GLN A 45 6.92 2.50 6.65
N ARG A 46 6.38 1.68 5.76
CA ARG A 46 5.39 2.09 4.75
C ARG A 46 4.17 2.74 5.40
N ASP A 47 3.63 2.12 6.44
CA ASP A 47 2.41 2.59 7.09
C ASP A 47 2.66 3.92 7.82
N ARG A 48 3.80 4.06 8.52
CA ARG A 48 4.24 5.33 9.13
C ARG A 48 4.39 6.46 8.10
N ILE A 49 4.99 6.17 6.95
CA ILE A 49 5.12 7.14 5.85
C ILE A 49 3.73 7.52 5.32
N GLY A 50 2.83 6.55 5.16
CA GLY A 50 1.46 6.77 4.72
C GLY A 50 0.67 7.70 5.65
N GLU A 51 0.78 7.48 6.97
CA GLU A 51 0.18 8.36 7.98
C GLU A 51 0.75 9.78 7.90
N ARG A 52 2.06 9.90 7.70
CA ARG A 52 2.72 11.21 7.58
C ARG A 52 2.27 11.97 6.34
N ILE A 53 2.15 11.30 5.20
CA ILE A 53 1.60 11.87 3.96
C ILE A 53 0.16 12.34 4.18
N LYS A 54 -0.68 11.53 4.83
CA LYS A 54 -2.08 11.88 5.13
C LYS A 54 -2.16 13.13 6.02
N ALA A 55 -1.30 13.25 7.03
CA ALA A 55 -1.23 14.44 7.88
C ALA A 55 -0.79 15.69 7.09
N LEU A 56 0.23 15.56 6.23
CA LEU A 56 0.69 16.65 5.38
C LEU A 56 -0.40 17.10 4.40
N GLU A 57 -1.19 16.17 3.87
CA GLU A 57 -2.31 16.45 2.97
C GLU A 57 -3.45 17.20 3.66
N GLY A 58 -3.81 16.81 4.88
CA GLY A 58 -4.76 17.58 5.69
C GLY A 58 -4.27 19.01 5.98
N ARG A 59 -2.97 19.16 6.28
CA ARG A 59 -2.34 20.48 6.45
C ARG A 59 -2.37 21.28 5.15
N ARG A 60 -2.05 20.67 4.00
CA ARG A 60 -2.11 21.31 2.67
C ARG A 60 -3.49 21.88 2.41
N GLN A 61 -4.54 21.08 2.59
CA GLN A 61 -5.94 21.49 2.37
C GLN A 61 -6.31 22.68 3.27
N THR A 62 -5.90 22.64 4.54
CA THR A 62 -6.14 23.73 5.49
C THR A 62 -5.44 25.03 5.09
N VAL A 63 -4.17 24.93 4.66
CA VAL A 63 -3.38 26.09 4.22
C VAL A 63 -3.90 26.67 2.91
N VAL A 64 -4.29 25.81 1.96
CA VAL A 64 -4.89 26.23 0.69
C VAL A 64 -6.22 26.94 0.91
N ALA A 65 -7.10 26.41 1.78
CA ALA A 65 -8.38 27.06 2.09
C ALA A 65 -8.17 28.48 2.63
N LYS A 66 -7.26 28.65 3.61
CA LYS A 66 -6.90 29.97 4.14
C LYS A 66 -6.35 30.91 3.07
N LEU A 67 -5.48 30.41 2.19
CA LEU A 67 -4.94 31.20 1.07
C LEU A 67 -6.00 31.63 0.07
N ILE A 68 -6.99 30.79 -0.22
CA ILE A 68 -8.11 31.13 -1.09
C ILE A 68 -8.92 32.27 -0.48
N ASP A 69 -9.21 32.18 0.83
CA ASP A 69 -9.93 33.21 1.56
C ASP A 69 -9.14 34.53 1.60
N ASP A 70 -7.85 34.47 1.94
CA ASP A 70 -6.95 35.64 2.03
C ASP A 70 -6.78 36.36 0.67
N LEU A 71 -6.79 35.60 -0.43
CA LEU A 71 -6.66 36.13 -1.79
C LEU A 71 -8.01 36.41 -2.46
N ALA A 72 -9.13 36.23 -1.75
CA ALA A 72 -10.49 36.36 -2.26
C ALA A 72 -10.73 35.60 -3.59
N LEU A 73 -10.12 34.41 -3.71
CA LEU A 73 -10.26 33.54 -4.88
C LEU A 73 -11.56 32.73 -4.80
N PRO A 74 -12.09 32.23 -5.93
CA PRO A 74 -13.26 31.38 -5.93
C PRO A 74 -13.07 30.11 -5.07
N PRO A 75 -14.09 29.68 -4.32
CA PRO A 75 -14.05 28.38 -3.65
C PRO A 75 -13.92 27.29 -4.72
N ALA A 76 -12.98 26.35 -4.53
CA ALA A 76 -12.48 25.36 -5.51
C ALA A 76 -11.33 25.81 -6.42
N THR A 77 -10.67 26.93 -6.13
CA THR A 77 -9.42 27.28 -6.81
C THR A 77 -8.33 26.23 -6.52
N ASN A 78 -7.72 25.71 -7.57
CA ASN A 78 -6.64 24.72 -7.46
C ASN A 78 -5.27 25.41 -7.30
N LEU A 79 -4.21 24.63 -7.07
CA LEU A 79 -2.83 25.17 -6.97
C LEU A 79 -2.41 25.99 -8.21
N GLU A 80 -2.99 25.71 -9.38
CA GLU A 80 -2.70 26.46 -10.60
C GLU A 80 -3.33 27.86 -10.55
N GLY A 81 -4.57 27.96 -10.08
CA GLY A 81 -5.24 29.24 -9.90
C GLY A 81 -4.56 30.10 -8.84
N ILE A 82 -4.05 29.48 -7.76
CA ILE A 82 -3.20 30.22 -6.80
C ILE A 82 -1.93 30.72 -7.50
N ALA A 83 -1.25 29.87 -8.29
CA ALA A 83 -0.05 30.25 -9.03
C ALA A 83 -0.23 31.38 -10.05
N GLN A 84 -1.47 31.71 -10.45
CA GLN A 84 -1.74 32.84 -11.36
C GLN A 84 -1.72 34.20 -10.67
N VAL A 85 -1.95 34.26 -9.37
CA VAL A 85 -2.05 35.52 -8.60
C VAL A 85 -0.86 35.79 -7.69
N VAL A 86 0.03 34.81 -7.48
CA VAL A 86 1.26 35.01 -6.71
C VAL A 86 2.44 35.43 -7.58
N GLU A 87 3.49 35.92 -6.93
CA GLU A 87 4.75 36.32 -7.57
C GLU A 87 5.31 35.23 -8.52
N PRO A 88 5.87 35.62 -9.68
CA PRO A 88 6.30 34.67 -10.72
C PRO A 88 7.24 33.57 -10.22
N LEU A 89 8.21 33.91 -9.36
CA LEU A 89 9.17 32.96 -8.81
C LEU A 89 8.49 31.90 -7.92
N LYS A 90 7.52 32.32 -7.12
CA LYS A 90 6.76 31.40 -6.24
C LYS A 90 5.75 30.58 -7.04
N ALA A 91 5.13 31.18 -8.05
CA ALA A 91 4.27 30.49 -8.99
C ALA A 91 4.99 29.35 -9.71
N GLU A 92 6.20 29.60 -10.23
CA GLU A 92 7.02 28.58 -10.88
C GLU A 92 7.39 27.45 -9.91
N LYS A 93 7.78 27.79 -8.67
CA LYS A 93 8.08 26.80 -7.62
C LYS A 93 6.87 25.92 -7.31
N LEU A 94 5.67 26.51 -7.16
CA LEU A 94 4.42 25.76 -6.94
C LEU A 94 4.11 24.80 -8.09
N ARG A 95 4.25 25.26 -9.34
CA ARG A 95 4.05 24.42 -10.53
C ARG A 95 5.03 23.25 -10.56
N LYS A 96 6.31 23.52 -10.28
CA LYS A 96 7.36 22.49 -10.22
C LYS A 96 7.04 21.42 -9.17
N LEU A 97 6.68 21.83 -7.94
CA LEU A 97 6.34 20.90 -6.86
C LEU A 97 5.08 20.09 -7.17
N LYS A 98 4.05 20.72 -7.73
CA LYS A 98 2.84 20.04 -8.21
C LYS A 98 3.19 18.97 -9.25
N ASN A 99 4.00 19.31 -10.25
CA ASN A 99 4.41 18.38 -11.30
C ASN A 99 5.25 17.22 -10.74
N GLN A 100 6.14 17.50 -9.78
CA GLN A 100 6.90 16.46 -9.09
C GLN A 100 5.97 15.50 -8.34
N LEU A 101 5.02 16.00 -7.54
CA LEU A 101 4.04 15.16 -6.85
C LEU A 101 3.23 14.30 -7.83
N LEU A 102 2.73 14.89 -8.92
CA LEU A 102 2.00 14.16 -9.96
C LEU A 102 2.87 13.06 -10.61
N SER A 103 4.15 13.35 -10.84
CA SER A 103 5.09 12.38 -11.41
C SER A 103 5.39 11.20 -10.48
N LEU A 104 5.25 11.38 -9.15
CA LEU A 104 5.46 10.32 -8.16
C LEU A 104 4.23 9.43 -7.96
N ILE A 105 3.02 9.99 -8.10
CA ILE A 105 1.77 9.24 -7.86
C ILE A 105 1.64 8.02 -8.78
N GLY A 106 1.99 8.15 -10.06
CA GLY A 106 1.91 7.05 -11.03
C GLY A 106 2.78 5.84 -10.61
N PRO A 107 4.11 6.02 -10.47
CA PRO A 107 5.02 4.98 -9.99
C PRO A 107 4.63 4.36 -8.65
N ILE A 108 4.18 5.16 -7.68
CA ILE A 108 3.72 4.67 -6.37
C ILE A 108 2.52 3.73 -6.54
N ARG A 109 1.52 4.13 -7.32
CA ARG A 109 0.33 3.30 -7.60
C ARG A 109 0.70 2.00 -8.30
N ASP A 110 1.57 2.09 -9.30
CA ASP A 110 1.99 0.91 -10.06
C ASP A 110 2.79 -0.08 -9.21
N ARG A 111 3.72 0.40 -8.37
CA ARG A 111 4.47 -0.46 -7.45
C ARG A 111 3.58 -1.06 -6.38
N SER A 112 2.71 -0.25 -5.76
CA SER A 112 1.76 -0.73 -4.77
C SER A 112 0.85 -1.83 -5.32
N ARG A 113 0.33 -1.65 -6.55
CA ARG A 113 -0.47 -2.69 -7.23
C ARG A 113 0.34 -3.98 -7.43
N LYS A 114 1.54 -3.88 -7.99
CA LYS A 114 2.41 -5.05 -8.24
C LYS A 114 2.77 -5.79 -6.94
N ASN A 115 3.06 -5.06 -5.87
CA ASN A 115 3.37 -5.65 -4.57
C ASN A 115 2.15 -6.38 -4.00
N ALA A 116 0.96 -5.78 -4.10
CA ALA A 116 -0.29 -6.42 -3.68
C ALA A 116 -0.60 -7.70 -4.48
N GLU A 117 -0.43 -7.67 -5.80
CA GLU A 117 -0.61 -8.85 -6.67
C GLU A 117 0.36 -9.98 -6.28
N ARG A 118 1.63 -9.65 -6.01
CA ARG A 118 2.63 -10.63 -5.55
C ARG A 118 2.28 -11.20 -4.18
N ALA A 119 1.84 -10.38 -3.23
CA ALA A 119 1.40 -10.82 -1.92
C ALA A 119 0.19 -11.77 -2.04
N GLN A 120 -0.79 -11.42 -2.86
CA GLN A 120 -1.96 -12.27 -3.10
C GLN A 120 -1.58 -13.62 -3.72
N ALA A 121 -0.68 -13.62 -4.71
CA ALA A 121 -0.19 -14.87 -5.32
C ALA A 121 0.49 -15.78 -4.28
N ARG A 122 1.28 -15.21 -3.36
CA ARG A 122 1.90 -15.95 -2.25
C ARG A 122 0.84 -16.54 -1.31
N LEU A 123 -0.16 -15.76 -0.91
CA LEU A 123 -1.25 -16.22 -0.04
C LEU A 123 -2.08 -17.35 -0.67
N ASN A 124 -2.34 -17.29 -1.97
CA ASN A 124 -3.04 -18.35 -2.69
C ASN A 124 -2.25 -19.67 -2.65
N CYS A 125 -0.93 -19.60 -2.89
CA CYS A 125 -0.05 -20.78 -2.79
C CYS A 125 -0.06 -21.40 -1.39
N PHE A 126 0.02 -20.58 -0.33
CA PHE A 126 -0.07 -21.08 1.04
C PHE A 126 -1.43 -21.74 1.34
N THR A 127 -2.52 -21.14 0.86
CA THR A 127 -3.87 -21.71 1.01
C THR A 127 -3.97 -23.06 0.33
N GLU A 128 -3.46 -23.20 -0.90
CA GLU A 128 -3.46 -24.48 -1.62
C GLU A 128 -2.65 -25.57 -0.91
N VAL A 129 -1.46 -25.22 -0.39
CA VAL A 129 -0.64 -26.15 0.39
C VAL A 129 -1.34 -26.54 1.70
N TYR A 130 -1.91 -25.57 2.41
CA TYR A 130 -2.67 -25.81 3.63
C TYR A 130 -3.85 -26.75 3.39
N ASP A 131 -4.66 -26.48 2.36
CA ASP A 131 -5.78 -27.34 1.97
C ASP A 131 -5.33 -28.75 1.58
N GLY A 132 -4.19 -28.86 0.88
CA GLY A 132 -3.57 -30.13 0.55
C GLY A 132 -3.19 -30.93 1.79
N VAL A 133 -2.49 -30.29 2.73
CA VAL A 133 -2.10 -30.89 4.02
C VAL A 133 -3.34 -31.30 4.81
N GLN A 134 -4.32 -30.42 4.97
CA GLN A 134 -5.56 -30.72 5.69
C GLN A 134 -6.29 -31.92 5.07
N LYS A 135 -6.45 -31.96 3.74
CA LYS A 135 -7.03 -33.11 3.02
C LYS A 135 -6.25 -34.40 3.28
N THR A 136 -4.92 -34.36 3.39
CA THR A 136 -4.15 -35.57 3.72
C THR A 136 -4.37 -36.05 5.15
N PHE A 137 -4.55 -35.14 6.11
CA PHE A 137 -4.90 -35.52 7.48
C PHE A 137 -6.33 -36.06 7.59
N ASP A 138 -7.29 -35.45 6.90
CA ASP A 138 -8.70 -35.92 6.86
C ASP A 138 -8.84 -37.29 6.18
N ARG A 139 -7.92 -37.63 5.28
CA ARG A 139 -7.88 -38.92 4.57
C ARG A 139 -7.12 -40.02 5.30
N ARG A 140 -6.50 -39.74 6.46
CA ARG A 140 -5.83 -40.79 7.24
C ARG A 140 -6.86 -41.55 8.07
N PRO A 141 -6.87 -42.90 8.01
CA PRO A 141 -7.69 -43.68 8.91
C PRO A 141 -7.19 -43.47 10.34
N THR A 142 -8.07 -42.98 11.20
CA THR A 142 -7.79 -42.79 12.63
C THR A 142 -8.39 -43.95 13.40
N TYR A 143 -7.62 -44.53 14.32
CA TYR A 143 -8.15 -45.53 15.24
C TYR A 143 -8.89 -44.84 16.37
N SER A 144 -10.10 -45.29 16.66
CA SER A 144 -10.85 -44.86 17.84
C SER A 144 -10.18 -45.37 19.12
N PRO A 145 -10.51 -44.81 20.30
CA PRO A 145 -10.02 -45.31 21.59
C PRO A 145 -10.33 -46.79 21.85
N TRP A 146 -11.27 -47.37 21.10
CA TRP A 146 -11.66 -48.79 21.16
C TRP A 146 -11.01 -49.64 20.06
N GLY A 147 -9.99 -49.13 19.36
CA GLY A 147 -9.28 -49.85 18.31
C GLY A 147 -10.04 -49.99 16.99
N GLN A 148 -11.18 -49.30 16.82
CA GLN A 148 -11.94 -49.34 15.57
C GLN A 148 -11.41 -48.29 14.58
N MET A 149 -11.07 -48.72 13.37
CA MET A 149 -10.58 -47.84 12.31
C MET A 149 -11.74 -47.01 11.75
N LYS A 150 -11.75 -45.69 12.01
CA LYS A 150 -12.68 -44.76 11.35
C LYS A 150 -12.27 -44.65 9.88
N LYS A 151 -13.21 -44.94 8.99
CA LYS A 151 -13.00 -44.81 7.55
C LYS A 151 -12.80 -43.32 7.21
N PRO A 152 -11.80 -42.98 6.39
CA PRO A 152 -11.65 -41.62 5.90
C PRO A 152 -12.84 -41.24 5.02
N HIS A 153 -13.30 -40.00 5.13
CA HIS A 153 -14.38 -39.49 4.29
C HIS A 153 -13.95 -39.51 2.82
N GLY A 154 -14.71 -40.23 1.97
CA GLY A 154 -14.48 -40.31 0.51
C GLY A 154 -13.85 -41.61 0.00
N SER A 155 -13.63 -42.64 0.82
CA SER A 155 -13.17 -43.95 0.34
C SER A 155 -14.31 -44.74 -0.32
N VAL A 156 -14.27 -44.91 -1.65
CA VAL A 156 -15.14 -45.85 -2.38
C VAL A 156 -14.43 -47.21 -2.40
N PHE A 157 -15.02 -48.23 -1.79
CA PHE A 157 -14.57 -49.60 -1.98
C PHE A 157 -14.99 -50.04 -3.38
N LEU A 158 -14.03 -50.33 -4.26
CA LEU A 158 -14.27 -51.22 -5.39
C LEU A 158 -14.58 -52.60 -4.80
N ALA A 159 -15.86 -52.88 -4.61
CA ALA A 159 -16.30 -54.22 -4.28
C ALA A 159 -15.88 -55.12 -5.45
N LYS A 160 -14.94 -56.05 -5.20
CA LYS A 160 -14.72 -57.15 -6.13
C LYS A 160 -16.01 -57.96 -6.14
N SER A 161 -16.78 -57.82 -7.21
CA SER A 161 -17.87 -58.73 -7.57
C SER A 161 -17.28 -60.12 -7.72
N VAL A 162 -17.70 -61.03 -6.84
CA VAL A 162 -17.46 -62.48 -6.94
C VAL A 162 -18.38 -63.05 -8.00
#